data_AF-A0A502GZW6-F1
#
_entry.id   AF-A0A502GZW6-F1
#
_cell.length_a   1.000
_cell.length_b   1.000
_cell.length_c   1.000
_cell.angle_alpha   90.00
_cell.angle_beta   90.00
_cell.angle_gamma   90.00
#
_symmetry.space_group_name_H-M   'P 1'
#
loop_
_entity.id
_entity.type
_entity.pdbx_description
1 polymer ?
#
loop_
_entity_poly.entity_id
_entity_poly.type
_entity_poly.pdbx_seq_one_letter_code
_entity_poly.pdbx_strand_id
1 'polypeptide(L)'
;MTQQNSFHSEDYIYKKRLFYDNGIRFTEVKAKLINDYKPPSPSLKTHVNQTLSSSAGLISHGTSHFTTTLTLLFYSKKEFADWLQFSGAKHRYYDEKGTIYVGILTGEPDINTAEMETKYIVTIGLSLIRKQEHEYRYKNQFIDMEKHWAKTYVDEMQQRGLISNYEDDGGAVSYFRPDKVCTRAEGIAFLMRTYRHIDRILRGY
;
A
#
# COMPACT_ATOMS: atom_id res chain seq x y z
N MET A 1 14.02 -1.02 -19.46
CA MET A 1 14.10 -2.50 -19.46
C MET A 1 13.85 -2.97 -18.03
N THR A 2 12.66 -3.51 -17.77
CA THR A 2 12.21 -3.94 -16.44
C THR A 2 12.60 -5.39 -16.22
N GLN A 3 13.37 -5.66 -15.16
CA GLN A 3 13.72 -7.04 -14.78
C GLN A 3 12.45 -7.80 -14.40
N GLN A 4 12.23 -8.94 -15.05
CA GLN A 4 11.08 -9.81 -14.83
C GLN A 4 11.28 -10.61 -13.54
N ASN A 5 10.28 -10.58 -12.65
CA ASN A 5 10.25 -11.43 -11.48
C ASN A 5 9.98 -12.88 -11.90
N SER A 6 10.93 -13.79 -11.67
CA SER A 6 10.91 -15.16 -12.19
C SER A 6 9.87 -16.09 -11.53
N PHE A 7 9.24 -15.67 -10.44
CA PHE A 7 8.39 -16.54 -9.61
C PHE A 7 6.89 -16.35 -9.83
N HIS A 8 6.44 -15.25 -10.44
CA HIS A 8 5.02 -14.95 -10.68
C HIS A 8 4.85 -14.49 -12.13
N SER A 9 3.82 -15.00 -12.83
CA SER A 9 3.44 -14.46 -14.14
C SER A 9 3.25 -12.94 -14.02
N GLU A 10 3.73 -12.18 -15.02
CA GLU A 10 3.54 -10.72 -15.08
C GLU A 10 2.05 -10.37 -14.84
N ASP A 11 1.13 -11.18 -15.37
CA ASP A 11 -0.33 -11.03 -15.21
C ASP A 11 -0.85 -11.18 -13.78
N TYR A 12 -0.11 -11.84 -12.87
CA TYR A 12 -0.48 -11.94 -11.45
C TYR A 12 -0.14 -10.65 -10.68
N ILE A 13 0.90 -9.95 -11.13
CA ILE A 13 1.42 -8.73 -10.51
C ILE A 13 0.55 -7.52 -10.88
N TYR A 14 -0.05 -7.52 -12.08
CA TYR A 14 -0.63 -6.32 -12.71
C TYR A 14 -2.16 -6.24 -12.76
N LYS A 15 -2.87 -6.84 -11.79
CA LYS A 15 -4.32 -6.60 -11.67
C LYS A 15 -4.56 -5.24 -11.01
N LYS A 16 -5.50 -4.44 -11.56
CA LYS A 16 -6.03 -3.26 -10.86
C LYS A 16 -6.53 -3.70 -9.48
N ARG A 17 -5.94 -3.16 -8.43
CA ARG A 17 -6.34 -3.46 -7.05
C ARG A 17 -6.42 -2.18 -6.25
N LEU A 18 -7.48 -2.07 -5.47
CA LEU A 18 -7.68 -0.99 -4.52
C LEU A 18 -7.59 -1.56 -3.11
N PHE A 19 -6.87 -0.87 -2.25
CA PHE A 19 -6.77 -1.21 -0.83
C PHE A 19 -7.19 0.01 -0.01
N TYR A 20 -7.81 -0.26 1.13
CA TYR A 20 -8.12 0.75 2.14
C TYR A 20 -7.31 0.47 3.41
N ASP A 21 -6.98 1.51 4.16
CA ASP A 21 -6.32 1.40 5.44
C ASP A 21 -7.36 1.16 6.55
N ASN A 22 -7.27 0.03 7.23
CA ASN A 22 -8.16 -0.30 8.35
C ASN A 22 -7.61 0.18 9.71
N GLY A 23 -6.52 0.96 9.71
CA GLY A 23 -5.83 1.46 10.89
C GLY A 23 -4.68 0.56 11.39
N ILE A 24 -4.65 -0.70 10.96
CA ILE A 24 -3.58 -1.66 11.28
C ILE A 24 -2.76 -2.00 10.02
N ARG A 25 -3.44 -2.21 8.90
CA ARG A 25 -2.85 -2.59 7.62
C ARG A 25 -3.73 -2.19 6.44
N PHE A 26 -3.13 -2.19 5.25
CA PHE A 26 -3.88 -2.08 4.00
C PHE A 26 -4.59 -3.40 3.70
N THR A 27 -5.92 -3.35 3.62
CA THR A 27 -6.79 -4.48 3.25
C THR A 27 -7.35 -4.28 1.86
N GLU A 28 -7.41 -5.36 1.07
CA GLU A 28 -7.92 -5.32 -0.30
C GLU A 28 -9.42 -5.09 -0.32
N VAL A 29 -9.88 -4.14 -1.15
CA VAL A 29 -11.30 -3.93 -1.41
C VAL A 29 -11.81 -5.15 -2.17
N LYS A 30 -12.78 -5.87 -1.60
CA LYS A 30 -13.44 -7.01 -2.23
C LYS A 30 -14.47 -6.57 -3.27
N ALA A 31 -14.03 -5.77 -4.24
CA ALA A 31 -14.83 -5.33 -5.36
C ALA A 31 -14.09 -5.57 -6.67
N LYS A 32 -14.83 -5.86 -7.73
CA LYS A 32 -14.26 -5.92 -9.07
C LYS A 32 -14.23 -4.52 -9.66
N LEU A 33 -13.06 -4.05 -10.09
CA LEU A 33 -12.96 -2.82 -10.87
C LEU A 33 -13.47 -3.07 -12.29
N ILE A 34 -14.47 -2.30 -12.74
CA ILE A 34 -15.06 -2.44 -14.08
C ILE A 34 -14.44 -1.46 -15.09
N ASN A 35 -13.91 -0.33 -14.64
CA ASN A 35 -13.49 0.74 -15.56
C ASN A 35 -12.37 0.35 -16.52
N ASP A 36 -12.51 0.84 -17.76
CA ASP A 36 -11.43 0.86 -18.75
C ASP A 36 -10.20 1.55 -18.19
N TYR A 37 -9.02 1.09 -18.60
CA TYR A 37 -7.76 1.67 -18.17
C TYR A 37 -7.64 3.12 -18.63
N LYS A 38 -7.71 4.05 -17.66
CA LYS A 38 -7.28 5.43 -17.84
C LYS A 38 -6.21 5.70 -16.80
N PRO A 39 -4.95 5.97 -17.21
CA PRO A 39 -3.91 6.28 -16.25
C PRO A 39 -4.34 7.51 -15.45
N PRO A 40 -4.09 7.55 -14.13
CA PRO A 40 -4.37 8.73 -13.33
C PRO A 40 -3.74 9.96 -13.99
N SER A 41 -4.53 11.00 -14.23
CA SER A 41 -4.06 12.19 -14.93
C SER A 41 -3.36 13.12 -13.94
N PRO A 42 -2.16 13.64 -14.25
CA PRO A 42 -1.50 14.60 -13.40
C PRO A 42 -2.29 15.92 -13.42
N SER A 43 -2.75 16.35 -12.25
CA SER A 43 -3.27 17.69 -12.01
C SER A 43 -2.14 18.54 -11.42
N LEU A 44 -1.66 19.54 -12.16
CA LEU A 44 -0.84 20.60 -11.58
C LEU A 44 -1.76 21.51 -10.77
N LYS A 45 -1.56 21.58 -9.45
CA LYS A 45 -2.19 22.60 -8.63
C LYS A 45 -1.18 23.70 -8.33
N THR A 46 -1.53 24.93 -8.67
CA THR A 46 -0.77 26.15 -8.36
C THR A 46 -0.90 26.56 -6.88
N HIS A 47 -1.93 26.05 -6.19
CA HIS A 47 -2.18 26.30 -4.77
C HIS A 47 -2.37 24.99 -3.99
N VAL A 48 -1.81 24.92 -2.79
CA VAL A 48 -1.95 23.78 -1.87
C VAL A 48 -3.36 23.81 -1.25
N ASN A 49 -4.18 22.78 -1.50
CA ASN A 49 -5.46 22.63 -0.81
C ASN A 49 -5.23 22.17 0.64
N GLN A 50 -5.17 23.14 1.55
CA GLN A 50 -4.91 22.93 2.98
C GLN A 50 -5.97 22.04 3.66
N THR A 51 -7.20 22.01 3.13
CA THR A 51 -8.32 21.19 3.65
C THR A 51 -8.14 19.69 3.44
N LEU A 52 -7.68 19.23 2.26
CA LEU A 52 -7.40 17.80 2.01
C LEU A 52 -6.19 17.29 2.81
N SER A 53 -5.28 18.18 3.19
CA SER A 53 -4.04 17.83 3.88
C SER A 53 -4.29 17.47 5.36
N SER A 54 -5.36 17.99 5.96
CA SER A 54 -5.62 17.89 7.40
C SER A 54 -6.28 16.57 7.85
N SER A 55 -7.10 15.92 7.02
CA SER A 55 -7.85 14.71 7.44
C SER A 55 -7.08 13.40 7.22
N ALA A 56 -6.09 13.38 6.33
CA ALA A 56 -5.46 12.14 5.85
C ALA A 56 -3.92 12.11 5.95
N GLY A 57 -3.30 13.13 6.55
CA GLY A 57 -1.83 13.21 6.66
C GLY A 57 -1.11 13.29 5.30
N LEU A 58 -1.80 13.75 4.26
CA LEU A 58 -1.24 13.96 2.92
C LEU A 58 -0.44 15.27 2.93
N ILE A 59 0.82 15.22 3.35
CA ILE A 59 1.68 16.41 3.36
C ILE A 59 2.13 16.73 1.93
N SER A 60 1.58 17.82 1.37
CA SER A 60 1.87 18.34 0.03
C SER A 60 3.24 19.02 -0.02
N HIS A 61 4.33 18.24 -0.05
CA HIS A 61 5.64 18.78 -0.45
C HIS A 61 5.86 18.44 -1.92
N GLY A 62 5.70 19.42 -2.81
CA GLY A 62 6.21 19.41 -4.19
C GLY A 62 5.80 18.25 -5.11
N THR A 63 4.73 17.51 -4.79
CA THR A 63 4.34 16.30 -5.53
C THR A 63 3.18 16.56 -6.47
N SER A 64 3.27 16.07 -7.70
CA SER A 64 2.15 16.05 -8.65
C SER A 64 1.01 15.21 -8.07
N HIS A 65 -0.17 15.82 -7.99
CA HIS A 65 -1.40 15.11 -7.63
C HIS A 65 -1.99 14.46 -8.87
N PHE A 66 -2.46 13.23 -8.74
CA PHE A 66 -3.09 12.47 -9.80
C PHE A 66 -4.57 12.29 -9.48
N THR A 67 -5.44 12.48 -10.46
CA THR A 67 -6.88 12.25 -10.29
C THR A 67 -7.31 11.06 -11.13
N THR A 68 -8.16 10.21 -10.56
CA THR A 68 -8.78 9.11 -11.32
C THR A 68 -10.18 8.82 -10.80
N THR A 69 -11.02 8.28 -11.67
CA THR A 69 -12.36 7.81 -11.34
C THR A 69 -12.42 6.31 -11.49
N LEU A 70 -12.77 5.60 -10.42
CA LEU A 70 -12.88 4.13 -10.41
C LEU A 70 -14.34 3.73 -10.20
N THR A 71 -14.77 2.69 -10.91
CA THR A 71 -16.08 2.07 -10.72
C THR A 71 -15.88 0.68 -10.15
N LEU A 72 -16.42 0.47 -8.95
CA LEU A 72 -16.32 -0.74 -8.15
C LEU A 72 -17.64 -1.52 -8.24
N LEU A 73 -17.56 -2.82 -8.49
CA LEU A 73 -18.68 -3.75 -8.41
C LEU A 73 -18.52 -4.63 -7.18
N PHE A 74 -19.43 -4.47 -6.23
CA PHE A 74 -19.57 -5.36 -5.08
C PHE A 74 -20.64 -6.40 -5.38
N TYR A 75 -20.32 -7.67 -5.08
CA TYR A 75 -21.26 -8.79 -5.23
C TYR A 75 -22.04 -9.08 -3.94
N SER A 76 -21.69 -8.42 -2.84
CA SER A 76 -22.31 -8.61 -1.52
C SER A 76 -22.49 -7.28 -0.79
N LYS A 77 -23.65 -7.11 -0.17
CA LYS A 77 -23.96 -5.98 0.73
C LYS A 77 -22.95 -5.88 1.89
N LYS A 78 -22.46 -7.02 2.39
CA LYS A 78 -21.50 -7.05 3.51
C LYS A 78 -20.16 -6.45 3.12
N GLU A 79 -19.66 -6.77 1.92
CA GLU A 79 -18.38 -6.28 1.41
C GLU A 79 -18.45 -4.78 1.08
N PHE A 80 -19.60 -4.35 0.54
CA PHE A 80 -19.88 -2.93 0.33
C PHE A 80 -19.90 -2.15 1.65
N ALA A 81 -20.62 -2.64 2.67
CA ALA A 81 -20.72 -1.98 3.97
C ALA A 81 -19.37 -1.90 4.70
N ASP A 82 -18.57 -2.99 4.64
CA ASP A 82 -17.21 -3.03 5.20
C ASP A 82 -16.32 -1.97 4.55
N TRP A 83 -16.32 -1.89 3.22
CA TRP A 83 -15.57 -0.84 2.51
C TRP A 83 -16.09 0.57 2.83
N LEU A 84 -17.42 0.76 2.89
CA LEU A 84 -18.03 2.07 3.14
C LEU A 84 -17.58 2.66 4.48
N GLN A 85 -17.41 1.83 5.51
CA GLN A 85 -16.89 2.24 6.82
C GLN A 85 -15.48 2.87 6.72
N PHE A 86 -14.66 2.41 5.78
CA PHE A 86 -13.29 2.88 5.56
C PHE A 86 -13.13 3.74 4.30
N SER A 87 -14.22 4.18 3.69
CA SER A 87 -14.19 5.02 2.48
C SER A 87 -13.47 6.36 2.68
N GLY A 88 -13.52 6.92 3.90
CA GLY A 88 -12.77 8.12 4.27
C GLY A 88 -11.29 7.89 4.61
N ALA A 89 -10.86 6.63 4.70
CA ALA A 89 -9.49 6.28 5.07
C ALA A 89 -8.52 6.46 3.88
N LYS A 90 -7.22 6.26 4.17
CA LYS A 90 -6.18 6.27 3.15
C LYS A 90 -6.34 5.06 2.23
N HIS A 91 -6.30 5.31 0.93
CA HIS A 91 -6.39 4.29 -0.10
C HIS A 91 -5.06 4.11 -0.82
N ARG A 92 -4.77 2.86 -1.21
CA ARG A 92 -3.64 2.49 -2.06
C ARG A 92 -4.17 1.84 -3.32
N TYR A 93 -3.85 2.42 -4.47
CA TYR A 93 -4.28 1.96 -5.78
C TYR A 93 -3.08 1.45 -6.58
N TYR A 94 -3.21 0.24 -7.09
CA TYR A 94 -2.26 -0.39 -8.01
C TYR A 94 -2.82 -0.31 -9.41
N ASP A 95 -2.05 0.32 -10.30
CA ASP A 95 -2.41 0.45 -11.70
C ASP A 95 -2.04 -0.80 -12.51
N GLU A 96 -2.59 -0.97 -13.71
CA GLU A 96 -2.24 -2.12 -14.60
C GLU A 96 -0.75 -2.15 -14.97
N LYS A 97 -0.05 -1.02 -14.86
CA LYS A 97 1.41 -0.95 -15.08
C LYS A 97 2.23 -1.17 -13.81
N GLY A 98 1.59 -1.56 -12.71
CA GLY A 98 2.22 -1.79 -11.40
C GLY A 98 2.65 -0.51 -10.66
N THR A 99 2.27 0.67 -11.16
CA THR A 99 2.55 1.93 -10.46
C THR A 99 1.66 2.05 -9.23
N ILE A 100 2.25 2.44 -8.10
CA ILE A 100 1.56 2.58 -6.82
C ILE A 100 1.17 4.03 -6.61
N TYR A 101 -0.12 4.22 -6.37
CA TYR A 101 -0.71 5.48 -6.01
C TYR A 101 -1.29 5.40 -4.61
N VAL A 102 -1.13 6.47 -3.83
CA VAL A 102 -1.65 6.57 -2.47
C VAL A 102 -2.45 7.85 -2.37
N GLY A 103 -3.66 7.76 -1.82
CA GLY A 103 -4.56 8.91 -1.84
C GLY A 103 -5.81 8.72 -1.00
N ILE A 104 -6.78 9.58 -1.23
CA ILE A 104 -8.08 9.55 -0.58
C ILE A 104 -9.19 9.73 -1.61
N LEU A 105 -10.41 9.35 -1.22
CA LEU A 105 -11.59 9.66 -1.99
C LEU A 105 -11.83 11.16 -2.03
N THR A 106 -12.25 11.64 -3.20
CA THR A 106 -12.68 13.02 -3.42
C THR A 106 -14.16 13.04 -3.77
N GLY A 107 -14.94 13.76 -2.97
CA GLY A 107 -16.39 13.84 -3.13
C GLY A 107 -17.13 12.65 -2.55
N GLU A 108 -18.44 12.61 -2.77
CA GLU A 108 -19.30 11.52 -2.34
C GLU A 108 -19.30 10.40 -3.38
N PRO A 109 -19.29 9.13 -2.95
CA PRO A 109 -19.39 8.00 -3.88
C PRO A 109 -20.80 7.95 -4.49
N ASP A 110 -20.87 7.82 -5.81
CA ASP A 110 -22.15 7.59 -6.49
C ASP A 110 -22.50 6.10 -6.42
N ILE A 111 -23.60 5.77 -5.73
CA ILE A 111 -23.99 4.39 -5.41
C ILE A 111 -25.22 4.03 -6.24
N ASN A 112 -25.02 3.11 -7.18
CA ASN A 112 -26.07 2.53 -8.02
C ASN A 112 -26.31 1.07 -7.61
N THR A 113 -27.55 0.72 -7.26
CA THR A 113 -27.93 -0.67 -6.97
C THR A 113 -28.31 -1.39 -8.27
N ALA A 114 -27.67 -2.51 -8.57
CA ALA A 114 -27.99 -3.36 -9.71
C ALA A 114 -28.64 -4.66 -9.22
N GLU A 115 -29.69 -5.12 -9.93
CA GLU A 115 -30.39 -6.40 -9.73
C GLU A 115 -30.80 -6.72 -8.28
N MET A 116 -32.08 -6.46 -7.94
CA MET A 116 -32.72 -6.92 -6.69
C MET A 116 -31.86 -6.70 -5.41
N GLU A 117 -31.15 -5.57 -5.31
CA GLU A 117 -30.28 -5.17 -4.18
C GLU A 117 -29.10 -6.11 -3.85
N THR A 118 -28.75 -7.04 -4.73
CA THR A 118 -27.65 -7.98 -4.45
C THR A 118 -26.28 -7.43 -4.86
N LYS A 119 -26.24 -6.60 -5.90
CA LYS A 119 -25.01 -6.02 -6.44
C LYS A 119 -25.02 -4.50 -6.31
N TYR A 120 -23.86 -3.94 -5.94
CA TYR A 120 -23.67 -2.50 -5.83
C TYR A 120 -22.59 -2.05 -6.80
N ILE A 121 -22.93 -1.09 -7.64
CA ILE A 121 -22.00 -0.41 -8.55
C ILE A 121 -21.71 0.96 -7.94
N VAL A 122 -20.46 1.20 -7.59
CA VAL A 122 -20.04 2.42 -6.89
C VAL A 122 -19.00 3.14 -7.71
N THR A 123 -19.27 4.39 -8.10
CA THR A 123 -18.32 5.25 -8.80
C THR A 123 -17.67 6.20 -7.81
N ILE A 124 -16.34 6.19 -7.75
CA ILE A 124 -15.55 7.00 -6.81
C ILE A 124 -14.55 7.87 -7.55
N GLY A 125 -14.37 9.10 -7.08
CA GLY A 125 -13.24 9.95 -7.43
C GLY A 125 -12.11 9.76 -6.43
N LEU A 126 -10.87 9.66 -6.90
CA LEU A 126 -9.67 9.56 -6.07
C LEU A 126 -8.71 10.71 -6.39
N SER A 127 -8.18 11.34 -5.34
CA SER A 127 -6.98 12.18 -5.44
C SER A 127 -5.80 11.43 -4.85
N LEU A 128 -4.81 11.21 -5.70
CA LEU A 128 -3.70 10.30 -5.51
C LEU A 128 -2.38 11.07 -5.57
N ILE A 129 -1.36 10.52 -4.93
CA ILE A 129 0.03 10.88 -5.12
C ILE A 129 0.74 9.64 -5.62
N ARG A 130 1.50 9.78 -6.71
CA ARG A 130 2.36 8.69 -7.18
C ARG A 130 3.48 8.49 -6.18
N LYS A 131 3.59 7.28 -5.64
CA LYS A 131 4.70 6.94 -4.76
C LYS A 131 5.96 6.83 -5.63
N GLN A 132 6.87 7.80 -5.52
CA GLN A 132 8.07 7.87 -6.37
C GLN A 132 9.09 6.78 -6.04
N GLU A 133 8.99 6.19 -4.85
CA GLU A 133 9.73 5.00 -4.47
C GLU A 133 8.80 3.80 -4.49
N HIS A 134 9.13 2.87 -5.38
CA HIS A 134 8.69 1.49 -5.37
C HIS A 134 8.81 0.98 -3.91
N GLU A 135 7.70 0.88 -3.18
CA GLU A 135 7.68 0.20 -1.86
C GLU A 135 7.74 -1.30 -2.08
N TYR A 136 8.75 -1.74 -2.81
CA TYR A 136 9.35 -3.03 -2.61
C TYR A 136 10.50 -2.75 -1.66
N ARG A 137 10.16 -2.50 -0.38
CA ARG A 137 11.11 -2.84 0.68
C ARG A 137 11.36 -4.32 0.47
N TYR A 138 12.50 -4.61 -0.15
CA TYR A 138 12.91 -5.91 -0.67
C TYR A 138 12.30 -7.02 0.16
N LYS A 139 11.39 -7.81 -0.42
CA LYS A 139 11.04 -9.10 0.15
C LYS A 139 12.16 -10.07 -0.24
N ASN A 140 13.36 -9.87 0.32
CA ASN A 140 14.35 -10.93 0.37
C ASN A 140 13.74 -12.04 1.20
N GLN A 141 13.37 -13.13 0.53
CA GLN A 141 12.94 -14.32 1.24
C GLN A 141 14.19 -14.93 1.85
N PHE A 142 14.26 -14.92 3.18
CA PHE A 142 15.31 -15.63 3.89
C PHE A 142 15.11 -17.13 3.70
N ILE A 143 16.15 -17.82 3.20
CA ILE A 143 16.09 -19.24 2.85
C ILE A 143 15.76 -20.10 4.08
N ASP A 144 16.27 -19.69 5.25
CA ASP A 144 16.10 -20.36 6.54
C ASP A 144 14.78 -20.04 7.26
N MET A 145 13.97 -19.13 6.73
CA MET A 145 12.68 -18.74 7.35
C MET A 145 11.47 -19.44 6.73
N GLU A 146 11.63 -20.26 5.69
CA GLU A 146 10.50 -20.77 4.91
C GLU A 146 9.45 -21.52 5.75
N LYS A 147 9.91 -22.31 6.74
CA LYS A 147 9.09 -23.12 7.65
C LYS A 147 9.17 -22.67 9.12
N HIS A 148 9.80 -21.53 9.41
CA HIS A 148 9.99 -21.06 10.77
C HIS A 148 8.76 -20.29 11.27
N TRP A 149 8.35 -20.48 12.54
CA TRP A 149 7.17 -19.81 13.11
C TRP A 149 7.29 -18.27 13.07
N ALA A 150 8.52 -17.75 13.13
CA ALA A 150 8.78 -16.32 13.13
C ALA A 150 8.73 -15.66 11.74
N LYS A 151 8.48 -16.43 10.67
CA LYS A 151 8.51 -15.96 9.27
C LYS A 151 7.66 -14.72 9.04
N THR A 152 6.41 -14.76 9.48
CA THR A 152 5.47 -13.65 9.28
C THR A 152 5.94 -12.38 9.98
N TYR A 153 6.46 -12.49 11.20
CA TYR A 153 6.98 -11.35 11.94
C TYR A 153 8.23 -10.75 11.30
N VAL A 154 9.16 -11.59 10.84
CA VAL A 154 10.37 -11.15 10.15
C VAL A 154 10.03 -10.49 8.81
N ASP A 155 9.12 -11.08 8.03
CA ASP A 155 8.62 -10.50 6.78
C ASP A 155 8.01 -9.10 7.02
N GLU A 156 7.22 -8.92 8.09
CA GLU A 156 6.66 -7.62 8.45
C GLU A 156 7.73 -6.62 8.87
N MET A 157 8.67 -7.04 9.71
CA MET A 157 9.79 -6.20 10.15
C MET A 157 10.64 -5.74 8.97
N GLN A 158 10.83 -6.60 7.98
CA GLN A 158 11.56 -6.31 6.75
C GLN A 158 10.81 -5.35 5.84
N GLN A 159 9.49 -5.51 5.69
CA GLN A 159 8.66 -4.56 4.94
C GLN A 159 8.68 -3.16 5.57
N ARG A 160 8.69 -3.08 6.91
CA ARG A 160 8.88 -1.83 7.66
C ARG A 160 10.35 -1.34 7.66
N GLY A 161 11.26 -2.18 7.17
CA GLY A 161 12.72 -2.02 7.14
C GLY A 161 13.35 -1.73 8.50
N LEU A 162 12.90 -2.52 9.48
CA LEU A 162 13.50 -2.64 10.80
C LEU A 162 14.71 -3.59 10.79
N ILE A 163 14.85 -4.40 9.75
CA ILE A 163 15.94 -5.36 9.53
C ILE A 163 16.80 -4.86 8.36
N SER A 164 18.13 -5.04 8.45
CA SER A 164 19.04 -4.79 7.32
C SER A 164 19.03 -5.97 6.37
N ASN A 165 18.91 -5.70 5.08
CA ASN A 165 18.95 -6.72 4.02
C ASN A 165 20.28 -6.72 3.26
N TYR A 166 21.22 -5.86 3.67
CA TYR A 166 22.53 -5.72 3.06
C TYR A 166 23.61 -5.83 4.13
N GLU A 167 24.69 -6.54 3.78
CA GLU A 167 25.94 -6.52 4.52
C GLU A 167 26.71 -5.22 4.21
N ASP A 168 27.74 -4.93 5.00
CA ASP A 168 28.55 -3.70 4.87
C ASP A 168 29.26 -3.60 3.50
N ASP A 169 29.41 -4.73 2.79
CA ASP A 169 29.99 -4.82 1.45
C ASP A 169 28.97 -4.60 0.31
N GLY A 170 27.70 -4.36 0.65
CA GLY A 170 26.60 -4.21 -0.31
C GLY A 170 26.02 -5.52 -0.83
N GLY A 171 26.49 -6.67 -0.34
CA GLY A 171 25.91 -7.98 -0.62
C GLY A 171 24.54 -8.14 0.03
N ALA A 172 23.62 -8.82 -0.65
CA ALA A 172 22.29 -9.11 -0.09
C ALA A 172 22.37 -10.24 0.94
N VAL A 173 21.79 -10.02 2.13
CA VAL A 173 21.69 -11.03 3.18
C VAL A 173 20.59 -12.04 2.80
N SER A 174 20.98 -13.29 2.58
CA SER A 174 20.06 -14.39 2.18
C SER A 174 19.60 -15.27 3.35
N TYR A 175 20.22 -15.14 4.52
CA TYR A 175 19.93 -15.94 5.72
C TYR A 175 19.67 -15.04 6.93
N PHE A 176 18.56 -15.26 7.64
CA PHE A 176 18.20 -14.49 8.84
C PHE A 176 18.88 -15.04 10.10
N ARG A 177 19.06 -16.36 10.16
CA ARG A 177 19.57 -17.16 11.28
C ARG A 177 18.70 -17.01 12.55
N PRO A 178 17.42 -17.43 12.52
CA PRO A 178 16.48 -17.20 13.62
C PRO A 178 16.90 -17.82 14.95
N ASP A 179 17.62 -18.94 14.92
CA ASP A 179 18.06 -19.67 16.12
C ASP A 179 19.39 -19.14 16.70
N LYS A 180 20.03 -18.16 16.04
CA LYS A 180 21.27 -17.56 16.52
C LYS A 180 20.97 -16.67 17.73
N VAL A 181 21.82 -16.76 18.77
CA VAL A 181 21.75 -15.86 19.92
C VAL A 181 21.93 -14.42 19.46
N CYS A 182 20.96 -13.57 19.82
CA CYS A 182 20.98 -12.14 19.55
C CYS A 182 21.97 -11.44 20.50
N THR A 183 22.90 -10.67 19.95
CA THR A 183 23.82 -9.85 20.74
C THR A 183 23.12 -8.61 21.28
N ARG A 184 23.64 -8.05 22.39
CA ARG A 184 23.09 -6.81 22.98
C ARG A 184 23.09 -5.64 21.96
N ALA A 185 24.10 -5.58 21.10
CA ALA A 185 24.21 -4.56 20.06
C ALA A 185 23.12 -4.71 18.99
N GLU A 186 22.88 -5.94 18.51
CA GLU A 186 21.80 -6.24 17.55
C GLU A 186 20.43 -5.92 18.16
N GLY A 187 20.20 -6.27 19.43
CA GLY A 187 18.97 -5.95 20.15
C GLY A 187 18.70 -4.44 20.24
N ILE A 188 19.72 -3.63 20.60
CA ILE A 188 19.61 -2.17 20.63
C ILE A 188 19.35 -1.61 19.23
N ALA A 189 19.97 -2.16 18.18
CA ALA A 189 19.75 -1.72 16.80
C ALA A 189 18.29 -1.91 16.36
N PHE A 190 17.66 -3.05 16.71
CA PHE A 190 16.23 -3.26 16.44
C PHE A 190 15.36 -2.24 17.19
N LEU A 191 15.66 -1.99 18.46
CA LEU A 191 14.92 -1.03 19.27
C LEU A 191 15.00 0.40 18.69
N MET A 192 16.21 0.85 18.33
CA MET A 192 16.42 2.18 17.77
C MET A 192 15.76 2.36 16.41
N ARG A 193 15.80 1.32 15.54
CA ARG A 193 15.08 1.35 14.26
C ARG A 193 13.56 1.40 14.46
N THR A 194 13.05 0.68 15.45
CA THR A 194 11.62 0.69 15.82
C THR A 194 11.20 2.05 16.35
N TYR A 195 11.97 2.61 17.29
CA TYR A 195 11.73 3.96 17.80
C TYR A 195 11.69 4.99 16.68
N ARG A 196 12.68 4.98 15.78
CA ARG A 196 12.72 5.87 14.61
C ARG A 196 11.52 5.66 13.68
N HIS A 197 11.08 4.42 13.48
CA HIS A 197 9.92 4.11 12.65
C HIS A 197 8.63 4.69 13.25
N ILE A 198 8.42 4.49 14.56
CA ILE A 198 7.26 5.03 15.28
C ILE A 198 7.30 6.56 15.30
N ASP A 199 8.44 7.16 15.60
CA ASP A 199 8.61 8.62 15.62
C ASP A 199 8.26 9.25 14.25
N ARG A 200 8.67 8.62 13.13
CA ARG A 200 8.27 9.06 11.79
C ARG A 200 6.76 8.99 11.57
N ILE A 201 6.12 7.89 11.98
CA ILE A 201 4.66 7.71 11.88
C ILE A 201 3.94 8.79 12.68
N LEU A 202 4.35 9.02 13.93
CA LEU A 202 3.73 10.00 14.82
C LEU A 202 3.91 11.45 14.33
N ARG A 203 5.04 11.75 13.68
CA ARG A 203 5.32 13.08 13.09
C ARG A 203 4.70 13.28 11.70
N GLY A 204 4.10 12.25 11.12
CA GLY A 204 3.41 12.33 9.83
C GLY A 204 4.31 12.32 8.59
N TYR A 205 5.55 11.84 8.68
CA TYR A 205 6.48 11.73 7.53
C TYR A 205 6.35 10.42 6.74
#